data_AF-A0A2E1VTX5-F1
#
_entry.id   AF-A0A2E1VTX5-F1
#
_cell.length_a   1.000
_cell.length_b   1.000
_cell.length_c   1.000
_cell.angle_alpha   90.00
_cell.angle_beta   90.00
_cell.angle_gamma   90.00
#
_symmetry.space_group_name_H-M   'P 1'
#
loop_
_entity.id
_entity.type
_entity.pdbx_description
1 polymer ?
#
loop_
_entity_poly.entity_id
_entity_poly.type
_entity_poly.pdbx_seq_one_letter_code
_entity_poly.pdbx_strand_id
1 'polypeptide(L)'
;MSRRRGMTLIEVMLALALFGMLSLFVFSIINSVLGLWQTGERRGSGDLSFAAVVERLRGDLGAMHTGPRGWMILDDYEARGSEGDQPPWRLPRLRFLAHGGSLPADDPTGRNAVEVAWLLVPADLSGDSRAARLMRYARVEDGNPIFDNERSFGAYLREASGTPMLDGVLWADFTLVASDQQRFTQHRVPAESPTDFPAQLELAIERIGQDALRRPLLLDDAVSPSATTITVRGNPPLQTPSFVLISQEWIEVNGSFPRLSVVEHGARNTAISDHARGDTVLAPESYTATAALAAGGRRVSL
;
A
#
# COMPACT_ATOMS: atom_id res chain seq x y z
N MET A 1 60.10 -38.93 -31.52
CA MET A 1 58.94 -39.84 -31.39
C MET A 1 58.07 -39.36 -30.23
N SER A 2 56.89 -38.82 -30.54
CA SER A 2 55.93 -38.30 -29.54
C SER A 2 55.16 -39.45 -28.92
N ARG A 3 55.29 -39.62 -27.59
CA ARG A 3 54.61 -40.66 -26.82
C ARG A 3 53.15 -40.22 -26.62
N ARG A 4 52.22 -40.76 -27.41
CA ARG A 4 50.78 -40.61 -27.14
C ARG A 4 50.45 -41.38 -25.85
N ARG A 5 50.34 -40.67 -24.73
CA ARG A 5 49.78 -41.21 -23.47
C ARG A 5 48.26 -41.33 -23.65
N GLY A 6 47.75 -42.55 -23.63
CA GLY A 6 46.30 -42.80 -23.60
C GLY A 6 45.72 -42.35 -22.25
N MET A 7 44.58 -41.67 -22.30
CA MET A 7 43.86 -41.21 -21.10
C MET A 7 43.40 -42.45 -20.31
N THR A 8 43.78 -42.50 -19.04
CA THR A 8 43.41 -43.61 -18.15
C THR A 8 41.94 -43.50 -17.75
N LEU A 9 41.27 -44.63 -17.51
CA LEU A 9 39.86 -44.66 -17.07
C LEU A 9 39.62 -43.75 -15.84
N ILE A 10 40.62 -43.68 -14.95
CA ILE A 10 40.61 -42.82 -13.76
C ILE A 10 40.55 -41.33 -14.13
N GLU A 11 41.32 -40.89 -15.13
CA GLU A 11 41.28 -39.49 -15.61
C GLU A 11 39.91 -39.14 -16.21
N VAL A 12 39.27 -40.07 -16.93
CA VAL A 12 37.92 -39.88 -17.48
C VAL A 12 36.87 -39.79 -16.37
N MET A 13 36.94 -40.66 -15.35
CA MET A 13 36.05 -40.61 -14.19
C MET A 13 36.26 -39.33 -13.37
N LEU A 14 37.51 -38.92 -13.16
CA LEU A 14 37.83 -37.68 -12.45
C LEU A 14 37.31 -36.47 -13.21
N ALA A 15 37.49 -36.43 -14.53
CA ALA A 15 36.97 -35.35 -15.38
C ALA A 15 35.44 -35.27 -15.35
N LEU A 16 34.73 -36.41 -15.38
CA LEU A 16 33.27 -36.46 -15.24
C LEU A 16 32.78 -35.99 -13.86
N ALA A 17 33.46 -36.39 -12.78
CA ALA A 17 33.12 -35.95 -11.43
C ALA A 17 33.35 -34.43 -11.26
N LEU A 18 34.47 -33.92 -11.77
CA LEU A 18 34.78 -32.49 -11.76
C LEU A 18 33.79 -31.69 -12.59
N PHE A 19 33.41 -32.22 -13.77
CA PHE A 19 32.39 -31.60 -14.62
C PHE A 19 31.01 -31.57 -13.94
N GLY A 20 30.61 -32.65 -13.26
CA GLY A 20 29.38 -32.69 -12.48
C GLY A 20 29.37 -31.67 -11.34
N MET A 21 30.47 -31.59 -10.58
CA MET A 21 30.62 -30.61 -9.50
C MET A 21 30.60 -29.17 -10.03
N LEU A 22 31.32 -28.91 -11.12
CA LEU A 22 31.34 -27.60 -11.78
C LEU A 22 29.95 -27.22 -12.31
N SER A 23 29.22 -28.17 -12.89
CA SER A 23 27.86 -27.95 -13.40
C SER A 23 26.92 -27.56 -12.26
N LEU A 24 26.94 -28.29 -11.13
CA LEU A 24 26.14 -27.96 -9.95
C LEU A 24 26.48 -26.58 -9.40
N PHE A 25 27.76 -26.21 -9.36
CA PHE A 25 28.20 -24.89 -8.93
C PHE A 25 27.69 -23.78 -9.86
N VAL A 26 27.79 -23.96 -11.18
CA VAL A 26 27.27 -23.02 -12.17
C VAL A 26 25.76 -22.87 -12.04
N PHE A 27 25.00 -23.96 -11.92
CA PHE A 27 23.56 -23.90 -11.69
C PHE A 27 23.20 -23.16 -10.39
N SER A 28 23.96 -23.38 -9.32
CA SER A 28 23.78 -22.68 -8.04
C SER A 28 23.99 -21.16 -8.20
N ILE A 29 25.05 -20.75 -8.91
CA ILE A 29 25.30 -19.32 -9.19
C ILE A 29 24.20 -18.72 -10.05
N ILE A 30 23.80 -19.38 -11.14
CA ILE A 30 22.75 -18.88 -12.03
C ILE A 30 21.44 -18.69 -11.26
N ASN A 31 21.04 -19.68 -10.45
CA ASN A 31 19.83 -19.60 -9.62
C ASN A 31 19.92 -18.45 -8.60
N SER A 32 21.09 -18.26 -7.99
CA SER A 32 21.32 -17.16 -7.04
C SER A 32 21.21 -15.78 -7.70
N VAL A 33 21.87 -15.58 -8.86
CA VAL A 33 21.84 -14.33 -9.63
C VAL A 33 20.42 -14.04 -10.12
N LEU A 34 19.71 -15.04 -10.64
CA LEU A 34 18.32 -14.89 -11.05
C LEU A 34 17.41 -14.51 -9.86
N GLY A 35 17.63 -15.11 -8.69
CA GLY A 35 16.89 -14.76 -7.47
C GLY A 35 17.12 -13.32 -7.01
N LEU A 36 18.38 -12.86 -7.04
CA LEU A 36 18.73 -11.46 -6.73
C LEU A 36 18.13 -10.48 -7.74
N TRP A 37 18.14 -10.83 -9.03
CA TRP A 37 17.56 -9.98 -10.07
C TRP A 37 16.04 -9.89 -9.96
N GLN A 38 15.34 -11.01 -9.78
CA GLN A 38 13.89 -11.02 -9.55
C GLN A 38 13.50 -10.24 -8.29
N THR A 39 14.31 -10.33 -7.24
CA THR A 39 14.15 -9.56 -6.00
C THR A 39 14.31 -8.05 -6.26
N GLY A 40 15.35 -7.67 -7.01
CA GLY A 40 15.57 -6.28 -7.40
C GLY A 40 14.46 -5.70 -8.27
N GLU A 41 13.97 -6.48 -9.24
CA GLU A 41 12.90 -6.06 -10.16
C GLU A 41 11.57 -5.87 -9.41
N ARG A 42 11.23 -6.79 -8.50
CA ARG A 42 10.04 -6.68 -7.66
C ARG A 42 10.05 -5.41 -6.81
N ARG A 43 11.18 -5.14 -6.15
CA ARG A 43 11.36 -3.93 -5.34
C ARG A 43 11.29 -2.67 -6.20
N GLY A 44 12.01 -2.65 -7.32
CA GLY A 44 12.03 -1.53 -8.26
C GLY A 44 10.64 -1.20 -8.81
N SER A 45 9.85 -2.21 -9.18
CA SER A 45 8.48 -2.01 -9.66
C SER A 45 7.54 -1.48 -8.58
N GLY A 46 7.66 -1.96 -7.34
CA GLY A 46 6.93 -1.46 -6.17
C GLY A 46 7.24 0.00 -5.88
N ASP A 47 8.52 0.33 -5.77
CA ASP A 47 9.03 1.68 -5.49
C ASP A 47 8.60 2.68 -6.59
N LEU A 48 8.68 2.31 -7.87
CA LEU A 48 8.27 3.16 -8.98
C LEU A 48 6.75 3.43 -8.98
N SER A 49 5.95 2.39 -8.69
CA SER A 49 4.49 2.54 -8.59
C SER A 49 4.12 3.50 -7.46
N PHE A 50 4.73 3.33 -6.27
CA PHE A 50 4.48 4.20 -5.14
C PHE A 50 4.96 5.63 -5.39
N ALA A 51 6.14 5.80 -6.01
CA ALA A 51 6.65 7.13 -6.38
C ALA A 51 5.68 7.87 -7.32
N ALA A 52 5.13 7.19 -8.33
CA ALA A 52 4.15 7.79 -9.23
C ALA A 52 2.87 8.25 -8.50
N VAL A 53 2.38 7.45 -7.54
CA VAL A 53 1.26 7.83 -6.68
C VAL A 53 1.58 9.08 -5.87
N VAL A 54 2.75 9.12 -5.23
CA VAL A 54 3.18 10.25 -4.40
C VAL A 54 3.32 11.53 -5.22
N GLU A 55 3.88 11.46 -6.43
CA GLU A 55 3.97 12.61 -7.33
C GLU A 55 2.60 13.13 -7.76
N ARG A 56 1.66 12.23 -8.07
CA ARG A 56 0.29 12.66 -8.38
C ARG A 56 -0.39 13.31 -7.18
N LEU A 57 -0.25 12.74 -6.00
CA LEU A 57 -0.78 13.30 -4.74
C LEU A 57 -0.17 14.68 -4.42
N ARG A 58 1.15 14.84 -4.58
CA ARG A 58 1.83 16.14 -4.44
C ARG A 58 1.30 17.17 -5.43
N GLY A 59 1.08 16.77 -6.68
CA GLY A 59 0.48 17.63 -7.69
C GLY A 59 -0.91 18.14 -7.28
N ASP A 60 -1.77 17.26 -6.78
CA ASP A 60 -3.11 17.65 -6.33
C ASP A 60 -3.06 18.55 -5.08
N LEU A 61 -2.25 18.21 -4.08
CA LEU A 61 -2.08 19.02 -2.86
C LEU A 61 -1.43 20.38 -3.14
N GLY A 62 -0.53 20.44 -4.10
CA GLY A 62 0.05 21.69 -4.60
C GLY A 62 -0.95 22.56 -5.36
N ALA A 63 -1.99 21.95 -5.93
CA ALA A 63 -3.10 22.63 -6.56
C ALA A 63 -4.22 23.03 -5.59
N MET A 64 -4.12 22.68 -4.30
CA MET A 64 -5.16 22.93 -3.31
C MET A 64 -5.57 24.42 -3.28
N HIS A 65 -6.87 24.65 -3.22
CA HIS A 65 -7.44 25.98 -3.15
C HIS A 65 -7.25 26.55 -1.74
N THR A 66 -6.31 27.49 -1.57
CA THR A 66 -6.02 28.10 -0.25
C THR A 66 -6.74 29.42 0.00
N GLY A 67 -7.53 29.92 -0.96
CA GLY A 67 -8.38 31.11 -0.78
C GLY A 67 -9.65 30.83 0.06
N PRO A 68 -10.54 31.83 0.25
CA PRO A 68 -11.75 31.70 1.08
C PRO A 68 -12.64 30.51 0.70
N ARG A 69 -12.81 30.20 -0.59
CA ARG A 69 -13.61 29.05 -1.05
C ARG A 69 -12.99 27.68 -0.75
N GLY A 70 -11.71 27.65 -0.40
CA GLY A 70 -10.95 26.44 -0.14
C GLY A 70 -11.45 25.65 1.06
N TRP A 71 -11.60 24.34 0.88
CA TRP A 71 -11.99 23.40 1.92
C TRP A 71 -11.19 22.09 1.83
N MET A 72 -11.06 21.40 2.96
CA MET A 72 -10.40 20.09 3.09
C MET A 72 -11.11 19.23 4.14
N ILE A 73 -11.19 17.93 3.89
CA ILE A 73 -11.74 16.93 4.79
C ILE A 73 -10.83 15.70 4.76
N LEU A 74 -10.31 15.32 5.92
CA LEU A 74 -9.72 14.03 6.19
C LEU A 74 -10.64 13.32 7.18
N ASP A 75 -11.15 12.16 6.79
CA ASP A 75 -12.00 11.32 7.62
C ASP A 75 -11.93 9.85 7.17
N ASP A 76 -12.66 8.99 7.88
CA ASP A 76 -12.82 7.58 7.51
C ASP A 76 -14.25 7.32 7.05
N TYR A 77 -14.41 6.37 6.14
CA TYR A 77 -15.72 5.83 5.80
C TYR A 77 -15.80 4.34 6.10
N GLU A 78 -17.01 3.86 6.34
CA GLU A 78 -17.29 2.46 6.59
C GLU A 78 -17.41 1.73 5.26
N ALA A 79 -16.35 1.03 4.87
CA ALA A 79 -16.32 0.24 3.64
C ALA A 79 -17.12 -1.06 3.80
N ARG A 80 -17.14 -1.60 5.02
CA ARG A 80 -17.98 -2.73 5.42
C ARG A 80 -18.40 -2.56 6.87
N GLY A 81 -19.68 -2.83 7.15
CA GLY A 81 -20.20 -2.84 8.52
C GLY A 81 -19.64 -3.99 9.35
N SER A 82 -19.90 -3.96 10.66
CA SER A 82 -19.56 -5.06 11.55
C SER A 82 -20.36 -6.32 11.19
N GLU A 83 -19.68 -7.47 11.16
CA GLU A 83 -20.29 -8.77 10.89
C GLU A 83 -19.86 -9.78 11.95
N GLY A 84 -20.80 -10.26 12.76
CA GLY A 84 -20.48 -11.09 13.93
C GLY A 84 -19.54 -10.37 14.90
N ASP A 85 -18.41 -10.99 15.21
CA ASP A 85 -17.36 -10.43 16.07
C ASP A 85 -16.36 -9.53 15.31
N GLN A 86 -16.47 -9.42 13.99
CA GLN A 86 -15.58 -8.55 13.21
C GLN A 86 -16.00 -7.08 13.35
N PRO A 87 -15.09 -6.19 13.79
CA PRO A 87 -15.38 -4.75 13.84
C PRO A 87 -15.56 -4.18 12.42
N PRO A 88 -16.22 -3.01 12.29
CA PRO A 88 -16.43 -2.38 10.98
C PRO A 88 -15.09 -2.07 10.31
N TRP A 89 -15.02 -2.35 9.01
CA TRP A 89 -13.84 -2.03 8.22
C TRP A 89 -13.91 -0.57 7.76
N ARG A 90 -13.15 0.28 8.47
CA ARG A 90 -13.03 1.70 8.16
C ARG A 90 -11.81 1.96 7.29
N LEU A 91 -11.98 2.77 6.27
CA LEU A 91 -10.94 3.14 5.31
C LEU A 91 -10.80 4.67 5.25
N PRO A 92 -9.57 5.20 5.27
CA PRO A 92 -9.35 6.63 5.25
C PRO A 92 -9.63 7.22 3.88
N ARG A 93 -10.04 8.48 3.88
CA ARG A 93 -10.27 9.28 2.70
C ARG A 93 -9.89 10.74 2.93
N LEU A 94 -9.29 11.33 1.91
CA LEU A 94 -8.92 12.72 1.86
C LEU A 94 -9.70 13.39 0.72
N ARG A 95 -10.33 14.53 1.00
CA ARG A 95 -11.12 15.29 0.04
C ARG A 95 -10.77 16.77 0.16
N PHE A 96 -10.67 17.48 -0.95
CA PHE A 96 -10.41 18.92 -0.93
C PHE A 96 -10.79 19.59 -2.24
N LEU A 97 -10.88 20.92 -2.20
CA LEU A 97 -11.01 21.76 -3.37
C LEU A 97 -9.63 22.14 -3.92
N ALA A 98 -9.45 22.06 -5.23
CA ALA A 98 -8.25 22.44 -5.95
C ALA A 98 -8.54 23.49 -7.03
N HIS A 99 -7.50 24.20 -7.46
CA HIS A 99 -7.53 25.11 -8.59
C HIS A 99 -7.34 24.34 -9.90
N GLY A 100 -8.33 24.39 -10.80
CA GLY A 100 -8.28 23.71 -12.10
C GLY A 100 -7.14 24.17 -13.00
N GLY A 101 -6.71 25.44 -12.89
CA GLY A 101 -5.54 25.96 -13.61
C GLY A 101 -4.22 25.23 -13.29
N SER A 102 -4.14 24.59 -12.13
CA SER A 102 -3.00 23.76 -11.71
C SER A 102 -3.21 22.26 -12.02
N LEU A 103 -4.39 21.89 -12.54
CA LEU A 103 -4.80 20.52 -12.88
C LEU A 103 -5.34 20.45 -14.32
N PRO A 104 -4.51 20.70 -15.34
CA PRO A 104 -4.96 20.79 -16.73
C PRO A 104 -5.54 19.47 -17.29
N ALA A 105 -5.19 18.33 -16.70
CA ALA A 105 -5.78 17.04 -17.05
C ALA A 105 -7.23 16.90 -16.59
N ASP A 106 -7.61 17.59 -15.51
CA ASP A 106 -8.94 17.54 -14.90
C ASP A 106 -9.81 18.73 -15.35
N ASP A 107 -9.23 19.94 -15.50
CA ASP A 107 -9.86 21.12 -16.10
C ASP A 107 -8.98 21.74 -17.20
N PRO A 108 -9.17 21.34 -18.48
CA PRO A 108 -8.40 21.89 -19.60
C PRO A 108 -8.56 23.40 -19.80
N THR A 109 -9.64 24.00 -19.29
CA THR A 109 -9.87 25.44 -19.41
C THR A 109 -9.09 26.24 -18.35
N GLY A 110 -8.73 25.59 -17.24
CA GLY A 110 -8.04 26.16 -16.09
C GLY A 110 -8.82 27.24 -15.34
N ARG A 111 -10.13 27.36 -15.59
CA ARG A 111 -10.99 28.44 -15.06
C ARG A 111 -11.84 28.01 -13.88
N ASN A 112 -12.00 26.72 -13.69
CA ASN A 112 -12.89 26.16 -12.70
C ASN A 112 -12.11 25.66 -11.49
N ALA A 113 -12.81 25.44 -10.37
CA ALA A 113 -12.27 24.64 -9.30
C ALA A 113 -12.50 23.16 -9.60
N VAL A 114 -11.71 22.30 -8.97
CA VAL A 114 -11.79 20.84 -9.12
C VAL A 114 -11.93 20.25 -7.73
N GLU A 115 -12.97 19.46 -7.51
CA GLU A 115 -13.09 18.66 -6.29
C GLU A 115 -12.25 17.38 -6.47
N VAL A 116 -11.34 17.13 -5.55
CA VAL A 116 -10.43 15.98 -5.57
C VAL A 116 -10.67 15.10 -4.35
N ALA A 117 -10.71 13.79 -4.54
CA ALA A 117 -10.79 12.80 -3.48
C ALA A 117 -9.78 11.67 -3.68
N TRP A 118 -9.09 11.31 -2.60
CA TRP A 118 -8.23 10.14 -2.49
C TRP A 118 -8.80 9.22 -1.43
N LEU A 119 -9.07 7.97 -1.78
CA LEU A 119 -9.62 7.00 -0.84
C LEU A 119 -9.28 5.57 -1.24
N LEU A 120 -9.27 4.69 -0.24
CA LEU A 120 -9.21 3.26 -0.51
C LEU A 120 -10.60 2.74 -0.84
N VAL A 121 -10.68 1.81 -1.79
CA VAL A 121 -11.90 1.09 -2.15
C VAL A 121 -11.61 -0.40 -2.05
N PRO A 122 -12.45 -1.23 -1.39
CA PRO A 122 -12.26 -2.67 -1.35
C PRO A 122 -12.08 -3.25 -2.75
N ALA A 123 -11.05 -4.08 -2.93
CA ALA A 123 -10.81 -4.77 -4.20
C ALA A 123 -11.80 -5.92 -4.40
N ASP A 124 -12.30 -6.47 -3.29
CA ASP A 124 -13.31 -7.52 -3.24
C ASP A 124 -14.48 -7.10 -2.36
N LEU A 125 -15.69 -7.17 -2.92
CA LEU A 125 -16.92 -6.82 -2.24
C LEU A 125 -17.55 -8.03 -1.53
N SER A 126 -17.08 -9.26 -1.77
CA SER A 126 -17.68 -10.47 -1.19
C SER A 126 -17.56 -10.55 0.32
N GLY A 127 -16.46 -10.04 0.88
CA GLY A 127 -16.12 -10.33 2.28
C GLY A 127 -14.69 -10.81 2.47
N ASP A 128 -14.20 -11.57 1.51
CA ASP A 128 -13.17 -12.58 1.77
C ASP A 128 -11.76 -12.01 1.90
N SER A 129 -11.55 -10.78 1.41
CA SER A 129 -10.26 -10.08 1.44
C SER A 129 -10.35 -8.70 2.06
N ARG A 130 -9.28 -8.29 2.76
CA ARG A 130 -9.02 -6.89 3.14
C ARG A 130 -8.15 -6.13 2.12
N ALA A 131 -7.92 -6.71 0.94
CA ALA A 131 -7.24 -6.00 -0.12
C ALA A 131 -8.12 -4.86 -0.63
N ALA A 132 -7.51 -3.69 -0.78
CA ALA A 132 -8.11 -2.49 -1.32
C ALA A 132 -7.25 -1.92 -2.46
N ARG A 133 -7.85 -0.97 -3.17
CA ARG A 133 -7.19 -0.14 -4.19
C ARG A 133 -7.21 1.30 -3.73
N LEU A 134 -6.08 1.99 -3.82
CA LEU A 134 -6.05 3.44 -3.68
C LEU A 134 -6.59 4.04 -4.97
N MET A 135 -7.63 4.84 -4.85
CA MET A 135 -8.34 5.48 -5.96
C MET A 135 -8.26 6.99 -5.83
N ARG A 136 -8.12 7.67 -6.97
CA ARG A 136 -8.28 9.13 -7.09
C ARG A 136 -9.55 9.43 -7.87
N TYR A 137 -10.39 10.31 -7.34
CA TYR A 137 -11.52 10.89 -8.05
C TYR A 137 -11.27 12.38 -8.19
N ALA A 138 -11.60 12.91 -9.36
CA ALA A 138 -11.61 14.33 -9.60
C ALA A 138 -12.81 14.71 -10.45
N ARG A 139 -13.42 15.85 -10.16
CA ARG A 139 -14.46 16.44 -10.99
C ARG A 139 -14.34 17.95 -11.00
N VAL A 140 -14.70 18.57 -12.11
CA VAL A 140 -14.85 20.02 -12.18
C VAL A 140 -16.06 20.45 -11.34
N GLU A 141 -15.89 21.45 -10.49
CA GLU A 141 -16.96 22.04 -9.70
C GLU A 141 -17.89 22.85 -10.62
N ASP A 142 -19.16 22.47 -10.68
CA ASP A 142 -20.20 23.07 -11.54
C ASP A 142 -21.20 23.92 -10.75
N GLY A 143 -20.78 24.45 -9.59
CA GLY A 143 -21.61 25.24 -8.68
C GLY A 143 -22.43 24.41 -7.68
N ASN A 144 -22.31 23.07 -7.73
CA ASN A 144 -22.86 22.17 -6.74
C ASN A 144 -21.72 21.32 -6.11
N PRO A 145 -21.21 21.68 -4.92
CA PRO A 145 -20.18 20.90 -4.25
C PRO A 145 -20.75 19.53 -3.87
N ILE A 146 -20.06 18.47 -4.30
CA ILE A 146 -20.46 17.08 -4.04
C ILE A 146 -19.52 16.45 -3.02
N PHE A 147 -18.22 16.73 -3.08
CA PHE A 147 -17.23 16.02 -2.27
C PHE A 147 -17.18 16.55 -0.83
N ASP A 148 -17.64 17.78 -0.57
CA ASP A 148 -17.75 18.34 0.78
C ASP A 148 -18.93 17.77 1.60
N ASN A 149 -19.85 17.07 0.90
CA ASN A 149 -21.10 16.54 1.44
C ASN A 149 -21.11 15.02 1.37
N GLU A 150 -21.28 14.37 2.52
CA GLU A 150 -21.21 12.91 2.62
C GLU A 150 -22.21 12.17 1.73
N ARG A 151 -23.46 12.64 1.71
CA ARG A 151 -24.54 11.94 0.99
C ARG A 151 -24.32 12.06 -0.52
N SER A 152 -24.00 13.25 -0.99
CA SER A 152 -23.72 13.51 -2.39
C SER A 152 -22.48 12.76 -2.86
N PHE A 153 -21.41 12.77 -2.06
CA PHE A 153 -20.19 12.03 -2.36
C PHE A 153 -20.42 10.52 -2.46
N GLY A 154 -21.14 9.93 -1.49
CA GLY A 154 -21.49 8.52 -1.54
C GLY A 154 -22.36 8.14 -2.75
N ALA A 155 -23.25 9.03 -3.19
CA ALA A 155 -24.00 8.83 -4.43
C ALA A 155 -23.10 8.88 -5.67
N TYR A 156 -22.20 9.86 -5.73
CA TYR A 156 -21.24 10.02 -6.82
C TYR A 156 -20.33 8.78 -6.97
N LEU A 157 -19.79 8.26 -5.87
CA LEU A 157 -18.90 7.08 -5.91
C LEU A 157 -19.55 5.81 -6.48
N ARG A 158 -20.89 5.69 -6.44
CA ARG A 158 -21.59 4.54 -7.02
C ARG A 158 -21.67 4.58 -8.54
N GLU A 159 -21.58 5.78 -9.13
CA GLU A 159 -21.76 6.00 -10.57
C GLU A 159 -20.44 6.35 -11.26
N ALA A 160 -19.55 7.04 -10.56
CA ALA A 160 -18.30 7.53 -11.10
C ALA A 160 -17.21 6.45 -11.14
N SER A 161 -16.43 6.46 -12.21
CA SER A 161 -15.19 5.69 -12.29
C SER A 161 -14.01 6.58 -11.88
N GLY A 162 -13.36 6.23 -10.77
CA GLY A 162 -12.12 6.87 -10.35
C GLY A 162 -10.91 6.36 -11.11
N THR A 163 -9.80 7.07 -11.02
CA THR A 163 -8.52 6.62 -11.55
C THR A 163 -7.83 5.72 -10.52
N PRO A 164 -7.54 4.45 -10.83
CA PRO A 164 -6.78 3.59 -9.92
C PRO A 164 -5.34 4.07 -9.82
N MET A 165 -4.86 4.23 -8.59
CA MET A 165 -3.51 4.72 -8.29
C MET A 165 -2.60 3.57 -7.86
N LEU A 166 -3.11 2.69 -7.00
CA LEU A 166 -2.33 1.58 -6.45
C LEU A 166 -3.23 0.39 -6.10
N ASP A 167 -2.88 -0.79 -6.58
CA ASP A 167 -3.54 -2.05 -6.23
C ASP A 167 -2.85 -2.79 -5.09
N GLY A 168 -3.59 -3.68 -4.43
CA GLY A 168 -3.04 -4.59 -3.43
C GLY A 168 -2.70 -3.89 -2.12
N VAL A 169 -3.35 -2.78 -1.82
CA VAL A 169 -3.17 -2.04 -0.56
C VAL A 169 -3.94 -2.78 0.52
N LEU A 170 -3.26 -3.28 1.54
CA LEU A 170 -3.87 -3.98 2.66
C LEU A 170 -4.21 -3.03 3.82
N TRP A 171 -3.43 -1.96 3.95
CA TRP A 171 -3.63 -0.92 4.94
C TRP A 171 -3.04 0.40 4.45
N ALA A 172 -3.64 1.50 4.85
CA ALA A 172 -3.08 2.81 4.62
C ALA A 172 -3.59 3.79 5.67
N ASP A 173 -2.84 4.85 5.85
CA ASP A 173 -3.16 5.95 6.76
C ASP A 173 -2.79 7.29 6.11
N PHE A 174 -3.67 8.26 6.32
CA PHE A 174 -3.48 9.65 5.95
C PHE A 174 -3.39 10.45 7.24
N THR A 175 -2.24 11.04 7.51
CA THR A 175 -2.07 11.93 8.66
C THR A 175 -1.78 13.35 8.18
N LEU A 176 -2.65 14.29 8.55
CA LEU A 176 -2.38 15.72 8.36
C LEU A 176 -1.49 16.24 9.50
N VAL A 177 -0.53 17.09 9.16
CA VAL A 177 0.41 17.69 10.12
C VAL A 177 0.33 19.20 10.01
N ALA A 178 -0.06 19.88 11.09
CA ALA A 178 -0.09 21.33 11.17
C ALA A 178 1.31 21.93 11.33
N SER A 179 1.40 23.26 11.17
CA SER A 179 2.66 24.01 11.28
C SER A 179 3.33 23.89 12.66
N ASP A 180 2.54 23.65 13.71
CA ASP A 180 2.97 23.41 15.09
C ASP A 180 3.29 21.93 15.39
N GLN A 181 3.36 21.09 14.34
CA GLN A 181 3.57 19.64 14.42
C GLN A 181 2.41 18.85 15.04
N GLN A 182 1.24 19.47 15.26
CA GLN A 182 0.05 18.71 15.66
C GLN A 182 -0.38 17.78 14.51
N ARG A 183 -0.68 16.52 14.85
CA ARG A 183 -1.05 15.46 13.90
C ARG A 183 -2.55 15.16 14.00
N PHE A 184 -3.19 14.95 12.85
CA PHE A 184 -4.61 14.65 12.74
C PHE A 184 -4.83 13.47 11.79
N THR A 185 -5.54 12.45 12.26
CA THR A 185 -6.09 11.37 11.43
C THR A 185 -7.53 11.65 10.99
N GLN A 186 -8.16 12.65 11.59
CA GLN A 186 -9.46 13.21 11.18
C GLN A 186 -9.41 14.73 11.34
N HIS A 187 -9.76 15.46 10.29
CA HIS A 187 -9.72 16.92 10.30
C HIS A 187 -10.64 17.50 9.24
N ARG A 188 -11.27 18.64 9.54
CA ARG A 188 -12.09 19.37 8.58
C ARG A 188 -11.75 20.85 8.62
N VAL A 189 -11.42 21.39 7.46
CA VAL A 189 -11.28 22.82 7.20
C VAL A 189 -12.44 23.24 6.29
N PRO A 190 -13.49 23.88 6.82
CA PRO A 190 -14.60 24.36 6.01
C PRO A 190 -14.18 25.49 5.06
N ALA A 191 -14.97 25.68 3.99
CA ALA A 191 -14.92 26.90 3.20
C ALA A 191 -15.26 28.11 4.08
N GLU A 192 -14.70 29.27 3.74
CA GLU A 192 -14.88 30.57 4.40
C GLU A 192 -14.45 30.60 5.87
N SER A 193 -13.84 29.52 6.37
CA SER A 193 -13.24 29.48 7.69
C SER A 193 -12.00 30.37 7.76
N PRO A 194 -11.77 31.11 8.86
CA PRO A 194 -10.52 31.83 9.08
C PRO A 194 -9.34 30.90 9.41
N THR A 195 -9.59 29.60 9.59
CA THR A 195 -8.55 28.63 9.95
C THR A 195 -7.66 28.30 8.75
N ASP A 196 -6.35 28.26 9.01
CA ASP A 196 -5.36 27.72 8.07
C ASP A 196 -5.55 26.22 7.86
N PHE A 197 -5.04 25.73 6.74
CA PHE A 197 -4.92 24.30 6.48
C PHE A 197 -3.68 23.73 7.19
N PRO A 198 -3.64 22.40 7.39
CA PRO A 198 -2.40 21.73 7.81
C PRO A 198 -1.25 22.02 6.84
N ALA A 199 -0.02 21.96 7.33
CA ALA A 199 1.16 22.26 6.51
C ALA A 199 1.53 21.10 5.58
N GLN A 200 1.30 19.86 6.02
CA GLN A 200 1.73 18.64 5.33
C GLN A 200 0.71 17.51 5.45
N LEU A 201 0.77 16.59 4.50
CA LEU A 201 0.12 15.28 4.55
C LEU A 201 1.20 14.22 4.57
N GLU A 202 1.10 13.29 5.50
CA GLU A 202 1.84 12.05 5.52
C GLU A 202 0.94 10.90 5.05
N LEU A 203 1.48 10.07 4.17
CA LEU A 203 0.85 8.87 3.63
C LEU A 203 1.69 7.67 4.04
N ALA A 204 1.09 6.75 4.79
CA ALA A 204 1.64 5.43 5.04
C ALA A 204 0.80 4.39 4.31
N ILE A 205 1.43 3.47 3.58
CA ILE A 205 0.77 2.39 2.85
C ILE A 205 1.47 1.08 3.14
N GLU A 206 0.69 0.04 3.35
CA GLU A 206 1.14 -1.34 3.31
C GLU A 206 0.50 -2.08 2.14
N ARG A 207 1.36 -2.62 1.28
CA ARG A 207 0.96 -3.18 -0.01
C ARG A 207 1.59 -4.54 -0.22
N ILE A 208 0.85 -5.40 -0.90
CA ILE A 208 1.38 -6.63 -1.51
C ILE A 208 1.43 -6.52 -3.03
N GLY A 209 2.48 -7.08 -3.62
CA GLY A 209 2.59 -7.22 -5.06
C GLY A 209 1.61 -8.27 -5.62
N GLN A 210 1.35 -8.20 -6.93
CA GLN A 210 0.49 -9.17 -7.64
C GLN A 210 1.01 -10.62 -7.53
N ASP A 211 2.33 -10.80 -7.44
CA ASP A 211 2.96 -12.10 -7.24
C ASP A 211 2.58 -12.72 -5.88
N ALA A 212 2.54 -11.90 -4.82
CA ALA A 212 2.19 -12.36 -3.48
C ALA A 212 0.71 -12.75 -3.39
N LEU A 213 -0.18 -12.12 -4.17
CA LEU A 213 -1.57 -12.54 -4.32
C LEU A 213 -1.70 -13.90 -5.03
N ARG A 214 -0.89 -14.15 -6.05
CA ARG A 214 -0.93 -15.40 -6.83
C ARG A 214 -0.25 -16.57 -6.11
N ARG A 215 0.74 -16.29 -5.27
CA ARG A 215 1.54 -17.27 -4.52
C ARG A 215 1.76 -16.76 -3.10
N PRO A 216 0.72 -16.74 -2.26
CA PRO A 216 0.83 -16.24 -0.91
C PRO A 216 1.74 -17.13 -0.05
N LEU A 217 2.20 -16.58 1.07
CA LEU A 217 2.75 -17.38 2.15
C LEU A 217 1.62 -18.20 2.77
N LEU A 218 1.96 -19.35 3.33
CA LEU A 218 1.01 -20.21 4.03
C LEU A 218 1.51 -20.48 5.44
N LEU A 219 0.58 -20.63 6.38
CA LEU A 219 0.90 -21.16 7.71
C LEU A 219 1.41 -22.60 7.61
N ASP A 220 2.55 -22.87 8.26
CA ASP A 220 3.07 -24.25 8.35
C ASP A 220 2.46 -25.02 9.53
N ASP A 221 1.97 -24.33 10.56
CA ASP A 221 1.25 -24.87 11.71
C ASP A 221 0.00 -24.03 12.02
N ALA A 222 -0.97 -24.62 12.73
CA ALA A 222 -2.12 -23.85 13.23
C ALA A 222 -1.67 -22.83 14.28
N VAL A 223 -2.33 -21.67 14.31
CA VAL A 223 -2.01 -20.55 15.18
C VAL A 223 -3.24 -20.23 16.02
N SER A 224 -3.12 -20.36 17.35
CA SER A 224 -4.16 -19.96 18.29
C SER A 224 -4.01 -18.48 18.72
N PRO A 225 -5.05 -17.84 19.28
CA PRO A 225 -5.00 -16.50 19.85
C PRO A 225 -3.91 -16.23 20.89
N SER A 226 -3.35 -17.29 21.48
CA SER A 226 -2.29 -17.21 22.49
C SER A 226 -0.91 -17.58 21.94
N ALA A 227 -0.78 -17.77 20.63
CA ALA A 227 0.46 -18.17 20.01
C ALA A 227 1.49 -17.04 20.10
N THR A 228 2.71 -17.37 20.51
CA THR A 228 3.82 -16.42 20.59
C THR A 228 4.73 -16.47 19.36
N THR A 229 4.54 -17.48 18.50
CA THR A 229 5.33 -17.66 17.28
C THR A 229 4.47 -18.19 16.14
N ILE A 230 4.75 -17.71 14.94
CA ILE A 230 4.13 -18.16 13.69
C ILE A 230 5.24 -18.70 12.78
N THR A 231 5.03 -19.89 12.22
CA THR A 231 5.93 -20.47 11.21
C THR A 231 5.25 -20.43 9.85
N VAL A 232 5.90 -19.79 8.88
CA VAL A 232 5.37 -19.60 7.52
C VAL A 232 6.22 -20.33 6.49
N ARG A 233 5.57 -20.80 5.43
CA ARG A 233 6.21 -21.41 4.26
C ARG A 233 5.83 -20.67 2.98
N GLY A 234 6.72 -20.67 2.01
CA GLY A 234 6.55 -19.99 0.73
C GLY A 234 7.79 -19.19 0.31
N ASN A 235 7.60 -18.23 -0.58
CA ASN A 235 8.69 -17.35 -1.01
C ASN A 235 8.97 -16.31 0.09
N PRO A 236 10.21 -16.23 0.62
CA PRO A 236 10.52 -15.28 1.67
C PRO A 236 10.21 -13.84 1.23
N PRO A 237 9.64 -13.01 2.12
CA PRO A 237 9.43 -11.60 1.83
C PRO A 237 10.78 -10.88 1.69
N LEU A 238 10.79 -9.77 0.95
CA LEU A 238 12.02 -8.99 0.70
C LEU A 238 12.59 -8.36 1.98
N GLN A 239 11.72 -8.05 2.94
CA GLN A 239 12.04 -7.55 4.26
C GLN A 239 11.20 -8.31 5.28
N THR A 240 11.69 -8.45 6.51
CA THR A 240 10.84 -8.95 7.59
C THR A 240 9.67 -7.98 7.77
N PRO A 241 8.41 -8.45 7.63
CA PRO A 241 7.26 -7.60 7.84
C PRO A 241 7.10 -7.27 9.33
N SER A 242 6.62 -6.06 9.65
CA SER A 242 6.19 -5.69 11.01
C SER A 242 4.76 -6.15 11.30
N PHE A 243 3.98 -6.39 10.24
CA PHE A 243 2.60 -6.87 10.33
C PHE A 243 2.37 -7.96 9.29
N VAL A 244 1.58 -8.95 9.63
CA VAL A 244 1.04 -9.92 8.66
C VAL A 244 -0.48 -9.94 8.76
N LEU A 245 -1.13 -10.17 7.62
CA LEU A 245 -2.57 -10.39 7.55
C LEU A 245 -2.82 -11.88 7.32
N ILE A 246 -3.48 -12.53 8.27
CA ILE A 246 -3.90 -13.93 8.16
C ILE A 246 -5.43 -13.95 8.11
N SER A 247 -5.97 -14.44 6.99
CA SER A 247 -7.41 -14.34 6.70
C SER A 247 -7.90 -12.88 6.79
N GLN A 248 -8.46 -12.47 7.93
CA GLN A 248 -8.99 -11.12 8.20
C GLN A 248 -8.32 -10.45 9.42
N GLU A 249 -7.42 -11.14 10.11
CA GLU A 249 -6.75 -10.68 11.32
C GLU A 249 -5.38 -10.10 10.99
N TRP A 250 -5.16 -8.87 11.44
CA TRP A 250 -3.84 -8.27 11.46
C TRP A 250 -3.10 -8.72 12.72
N ILE A 251 -1.88 -9.23 12.53
CA ILE A 251 -1.01 -9.65 13.62
C ILE A 251 0.29 -8.86 13.51
N GLU A 252 0.66 -8.16 14.58
CA GLU A 252 1.97 -7.52 14.69
C GLU A 252 3.02 -8.60 14.97
N VAL A 253 4.10 -8.59 14.21
CA VAL A 253 5.15 -9.61 14.28
C VAL A 253 6.54 -8.99 14.22
N ASN A 254 7.52 -9.75 14.72
CA ASN A 254 8.93 -9.44 14.53
C ASN A 254 9.74 -10.72 14.25
N GLY A 255 11.06 -10.60 14.09
CA GLY A 255 11.96 -11.73 13.91
C GLY A 255 12.41 -11.92 12.46
N SER A 256 12.42 -13.17 11.98
CA SER A 256 13.01 -13.51 10.67
C SER A 256 12.34 -14.70 10.04
N PHE A 257 12.06 -14.63 8.73
CA PHE A 257 11.51 -15.75 7.98
C PHE A 257 12.38 -17.02 8.12
N PRO A 258 11.81 -18.22 8.29
CA PRO A 258 10.37 -18.54 8.26
C PRO A 258 9.64 -18.43 9.61
N ARG A 259 10.33 -18.06 10.71
CA ARG A 259 9.74 -18.05 12.06
C ARG A 259 9.62 -16.62 12.59
N LEU A 260 8.39 -16.15 12.67
CA LEU A 260 8.04 -14.84 13.17
C LEU A 260 7.58 -14.95 14.63
N SER A 261 7.99 -14.03 15.50
CA SER A 261 7.43 -13.94 16.85
C SER A 261 6.23 -12.98 16.82
N VAL A 262 5.16 -13.36 17.51
CA VAL A 262 3.95 -12.54 17.62
C VAL A 262 4.18 -11.49 18.71
N VAL A 263 3.90 -10.24 18.37
CA VAL A 263 3.89 -9.10 19.30
C VAL A 263 2.46 -8.86 19.79
N GLU A 264 1.50 -8.76 18.87
CA GLU A 264 0.10 -8.47 19.16
C GLU A 264 -0.84 -9.18 18.16
N HIS A 265 -1.90 -9.81 18.69
CA HIS A 265 -3.03 -10.34 17.94
C HIS A 265 -4.14 -9.29 17.80
N GLY A 266 -4.94 -9.36 16.73
CA GLY A 266 -6.07 -8.43 16.53
C GLY A 266 -5.66 -6.97 16.33
N ALA A 267 -4.44 -6.73 15.84
CA ALA A 267 -3.94 -5.40 15.55
C ALA A 267 -4.84 -4.67 14.54
N ARG A 268 -4.70 -3.34 14.44
CA ARG A 268 -5.41 -2.52 13.44
C ARG A 268 -6.93 -2.74 13.42
N ASN A 269 -7.51 -2.91 14.61
CA ASN A 269 -8.94 -3.09 14.80
C ASN A 269 -9.46 -4.30 13.99
N THR A 270 -8.85 -5.46 14.22
CA THR A 270 -9.32 -6.75 13.68
C THR A 270 -9.69 -7.69 14.81
N ALA A 271 -10.62 -8.61 14.56
CA ALA A 271 -10.98 -9.59 15.58
C ALA A 271 -9.89 -10.68 15.66
N ILE A 272 -9.57 -11.08 16.89
CA ILE A 272 -8.67 -12.20 17.15
C ILE A 272 -9.37 -13.51 16.77
N SER A 273 -8.66 -14.40 16.08
CA SER A 273 -9.21 -15.66 15.57
C SER A 273 -8.21 -16.81 15.62
N ASP A 274 -8.72 -18.04 15.61
CA ASP A 274 -7.90 -19.23 15.36
C ASP A 274 -7.62 -19.35 13.85
N HIS A 275 -6.38 -19.69 13.50
CA HIS A 275 -5.97 -19.91 12.11
C HIS A 275 -5.50 -21.34 11.91
N ALA A 276 -5.99 -21.97 10.84
CA ALA A 276 -5.66 -23.34 10.50
C ALA A 276 -4.30 -23.42 9.78
N ARG A 277 -3.67 -24.59 9.88
CA ARG A 277 -2.51 -24.90 9.05
C ARG A 277 -2.88 -24.75 7.58
N GLY A 278 -2.05 -24.03 6.83
CA GLY A 278 -2.27 -23.78 5.41
C GLY A 278 -3.07 -22.52 5.11
N ASP A 279 -3.54 -21.77 6.11
CA ASP A 279 -4.17 -20.48 5.88
C ASP A 279 -3.20 -19.50 5.22
N THR A 280 -3.78 -18.61 4.41
CA THR A 280 -3.04 -17.62 3.64
C THR A 280 -2.49 -16.53 4.56
N VAL A 281 -1.20 -16.27 4.43
CA VAL A 281 -0.49 -15.19 5.11
C VAL A 281 -0.04 -14.17 4.08
N LEU A 282 -0.47 -12.92 4.25
CA LEU A 282 -0.05 -11.81 3.43
C LEU A 282 0.94 -10.96 4.24
N ALA A 283 2.17 -10.85 3.73
CA ALA A 283 3.25 -10.05 4.31
C ALA A 283 3.45 -8.80 3.44
N PRO A 284 2.84 -7.66 3.80
CA PRO A 284 2.98 -6.42 3.04
C PRO A 284 4.37 -5.81 3.16
N GLU A 285 4.71 -5.01 2.15
CA GLU A 285 5.79 -4.04 2.20
C GLU A 285 5.23 -2.67 2.63
N SER A 286 5.97 -1.99 3.51
CA SER A 286 5.59 -0.68 4.03
C SER A 286 6.24 0.43 3.24
N TYR A 287 5.44 1.43 2.87
CA TYR A 287 5.83 2.62 2.13
C TYR A 287 5.35 3.86 2.87
N THR A 288 6.20 4.88 2.97
CA THR A 288 5.83 6.15 3.59
C THR A 288 6.25 7.32 2.71
N ALA A 289 5.45 8.37 2.73
CA ALA A 289 5.74 9.61 2.02
C ALA A 289 5.16 10.81 2.74
N THR A 290 5.78 11.96 2.52
CA THR A 290 5.28 13.26 2.97
C THR A 290 5.11 14.18 1.76
N ALA A 291 4.04 14.96 1.79
CA ALA A 291 3.70 15.96 0.79
C ALA A 291 3.33 17.27 1.49
N ALA A 292 3.97 18.37 1.10
CA ALA A 292 3.61 19.69 1.58
C ALA A 292 2.30 20.16 0.93
N LEU A 293 1.46 20.86 1.68
CA LEU A 293 0.27 21.51 1.14
C LEU A 293 0.66 22.86 0.51
N ALA A 294 -0.16 23.32 -0.44
CA ALA A 294 -0.02 24.64 -1.05
C ALA A 294 0.13 25.75 0.01
N ALA A 295 1.03 26.71 -0.26
CA ALA A 295 1.37 27.82 0.65
C ALA A 295 1.81 27.42 2.07
N GLY A 296 2.19 26.16 2.29
CA GLY A 296 2.51 25.62 3.61
C GLY A 296 1.29 25.56 4.54
N GLY A 297 0.10 25.40 3.96
CA GLY A 297 -1.16 25.37 4.69
C GLY A 297 -1.78 26.75 4.97
N ARG A 298 -1.04 27.84 4.77
CA ARG A 298 -1.56 29.19 5.03
C ARG A 298 -2.69 29.54 4.09
N ARG A 299 -3.80 30.03 4.65
CA ARG A 299 -4.91 30.59 3.89
C ARG A 299 -4.48 31.92 3.28
N VAL A 300 -4.66 32.06 1.97
CA VAL A 300 -4.29 33.28 1.25
C VAL A 300 -5.56 34.08 1.01
N SER A 301 -5.71 35.21 1.71
CA SER A 301 -6.73 36.20 1.35
C SER A 301 -6.31 36.88 0.05
N LEU A 302 -7.14 36.78 -0.99
CA LEU A 302 -7.01 37.59 -2.21
C LEU A 302 -7.26 39.07 -1.89
#